data_AF-A0A1G2MLI4-F1
#
_entry.id   AF-A0A1G2MLI4-F1
#
_cell.length_a   1.000
_cell.length_b   1.000
_cell.length_c   1.000
_cell.angle_alpha   90.00
_cell.angle_beta   90.00
_cell.angle_gamma   90.00
#
_symmetry.space_group_name_H-M   'P 1'
#
loop_
_entity.id
_entity.type
_entity.pdbx_description
1 polymer ?
#
loop_
_entity_poly.entity_id
_entity_poly.type
_entity_poly.pdbx_seq_one_letter_code
_entity_poly.pdbx_strand_id
1 'polypeptide(L)'
;MEKEIFENLIWDENHRLGEAVDTLKISFGIDNLSNIEMVYLKRITKDVLDRAKKDNPGSDFAIINPAEEIPTLFLRELYGIEPNYIIKHTKTDADGQAFLEYIRRTREKAHLI
;
A
#
# COMPACT_ATOMS: atom_id res chain seq x y z
N MET A 1 13.00 -4.09 -28.46
CA MET A 1 13.04 -5.08 -27.36
C MET A 1 13.32 -4.41 -26.03
N GLU A 2 14.48 -3.78 -25.81
CA GLU A 2 14.77 -3.10 -24.51
C GLU A 2 13.83 -1.93 -24.19
N LYS A 3 13.47 -1.10 -25.18
CA LYS A 3 12.54 0.02 -25.02
C LYS A 3 11.14 -0.43 -24.57
N GLU A 4 10.66 -1.54 -25.13
CA GLU A 4 9.33 -2.10 -24.87
C GLU A 4 9.23 -2.75 -23.48
N ILE A 5 10.31 -3.42 -23.04
CA ILE A 5 10.42 -3.94 -21.66
C ILE A 5 10.41 -2.78 -20.65
N PHE A 6 11.16 -1.71 -20.93
CA PHE A 6 11.21 -0.53 -20.07
C PHE A 6 9.86 0.18 -19.97
N GLU A 7 9.14 0.35 -21.09
CA GLU A 7 7.80 0.95 -21.12
C GLU A 7 6.78 0.11 -20.34
N ASN A 8 6.82 -1.21 -20.47
CA ASN A 8 5.93 -2.12 -19.71
C ASN A 8 6.21 -2.08 -18.20
N LEU A 9 7.47 -1.94 -17.78
CA LEU A 9 7.85 -1.82 -16.37
C LEU A 9 7.30 -0.53 -15.74
N ILE A 10 7.45 0.60 -16.44
CA ILE A 10 6.92 1.89 -15.97
C ILE A 10 5.40 1.85 -15.90
N TRP A 11 4.74 1.18 -16.85
CA TRP A 11 3.29 1.03 -16.83
C TRP A 11 2.82 0.24 -15.62
N ASP A 12 3.43 -0.91 -15.33
CA ASP A 12 3.08 -1.76 -14.18
C ASP A 12 3.32 -1.02 -12.85
N GLU A 13 4.46 -0.33 -12.69
CA GLU A 13 4.73 0.49 -11.50
C GLU A 13 3.66 1.57 -11.27
N ASN A 14 3.30 2.33 -12.31
CA ASN A 14 2.28 3.37 -12.19
C ASN A 14 0.88 2.80 -11.96
N HIS A 15 0.58 1.66 -12.58
CA HIS A 15 -0.70 0.98 -12.39
C HIS A 15 -0.86 0.50 -10.95
N ARG A 16 0.15 -0.19 -10.40
CA ARG A 16 0.15 -0.67 -9.00
C ARG A 16 0.18 0.45 -7.99
N LEU A 17 0.88 1.54 -8.30
CA LEU A 17 0.81 2.75 -7.48
C LEU A 17 -0.63 3.28 -7.41
N GLY A 18 -1.32 3.34 -8.56
CA GLY A 18 -2.72 3.75 -8.62
C GLY A 18 -3.65 2.85 -7.79
N GLU A 19 -3.54 1.53 -7.94
CA GLU A 19 -4.31 0.56 -7.15
C GLU A 19 -4.07 0.70 -5.64
N ALA A 20 -2.83 0.95 -5.23
CA ALA A 20 -2.49 1.16 -3.84
C ALA A 20 -3.10 2.46 -3.29
N VAL A 21 -3.09 3.55 -4.07
CA VAL A 21 -3.77 4.80 -3.70
C VAL A 21 -5.27 4.57 -3.52
N ASP A 22 -5.91 3.85 -4.45
CA ASP A 22 -7.33 3.55 -4.38
C ASP A 22 -7.67 2.67 -3.18
N THR A 23 -6.83 1.69 -2.85
CA THR A 23 -6.99 0.84 -1.67
C THR A 23 -6.85 1.63 -0.38
N LEU A 24 -5.84 2.51 -0.28
CA LEU A 24 -5.67 3.40 0.87
C LEU A 24 -6.90 4.30 1.08
N LYS A 25 -7.48 4.77 -0.01
CA LYS A 25 -8.70 5.58 0.04
C LYS A 25 -9.92 4.75 0.47
N ILE A 26 -10.23 3.68 -0.26
CA ILE A 26 -11.47 2.91 -0.11
C ILE A 26 -11.47 2.11 1.20
N SER A 27 -10.36 1.43 1.51
CA SER A 27 -10.28 0.49 2.63
C SER A 27 -9.84 1.14 3.94
N PHE A 28 -9.08 2.24 3.86
CA PHE A 28 -8.46 2.85 5.04
C PHE A 28 -8.86 4.32 5.26
N GLY A 29 -9.72 4.88 4.41
CA GLY A 29 -10.20 6.26 4.56
C GLY A 29 -9.09 7.31 4.43
N ILE A 30 -7.99 6.97 3.75
CA ILE A 30 -6.86 7.88 3.54
C ILE A 30 -7.12 8.69 2.28
N ASP A 31 -7.84 9.79 2.45
CA ASP A 31 -7.96 10.81 1.42
C ASP A 31 -6.71 11.72 1.44
N ASN A 32 -6.29 12.13 0.23
CA ASN A 32 -5.23 13.11 -0.01
C ASN A 32 -3.88 12.78 0.66
N LEU A 33 -3.09 11.94 -0.01
CA LEU A 33 -1.71 11.70 0.38
C LEU A 33 -0.87 12.98 0.21
N SER A 34 -0.15 13.36 1.27
CA SER A 34 0.88 14.38 1.23
C SER A 34 2.03 13.98 0.28
N ASN A 35 2.85 14.95 -0.10
CA ASN A 35 4.02 14.69 -0.93
C ASN A 35 4.97 13.66 -0.29
N ILE A 36 5.13 13.70 1.04
CA ILE A 36 5.98 12.74 1.76
C ILE A 36 5.39 11.33 1.69
N GLU A 37 4.10 11.18 1.98
CA GLU A 37 3.41 9.88 1.86
C GLU A 37 3.51 9.33 0.44
N MET A 38 3.34 10.18 -0.58
CA MET A 38 3.45 9.77 -1.98
C MET A 38 4.87 9.31 -2.34
N VAL A 39 5.92 9.94 -1.80
CA VAL A 39 7.31 9.51 -2.00
C VAL A 39 7.55 8.14 -1.38
N TYR A 40 7.04 7.89 -0.17
CA TYR A 40 7.13 6.59 0.47
C TYR A 40 6.36 5.51 -0.28
N LEU A 41 5.13 5.81 -0.72
CA LEU A 41 4.32 4.86 -1.46
C LEU A 41 5.01 4.44 -2.76
N LYS A 42 5.59 5.39 -3.52
CA LYS A 42 6.40 5.09 -4.71
C LYS A 42 7.60 4.18 -4.42
N ARG A 43 8.31 4.44 -3.32
CA ARG A 43 9.44 3.60 -2.90
C ARG A 43 8.99 2.17 -2.61
N ILE A 44 7.91 2.02 -1.83
CA ILE A 44 7.36 0.72 -1.43
C ILE A 44 6.86 -0.03 -2.67
N THR A 45 6.11 0.62 -3.56
CA THR A 45 5.64 0.01 -4.81
C THR A 45 6.79 -0.59 -5.62
N LYS A 46 7.89 0.17 -5.76
CA LYS A 46 9.08 -0.31 -6.48
C LYS A 46 9.71 -1.52 -5.79
N ASP A 47 9.92 -1.45 -4.47
CA ASP A 47 10.51 -2.57 -3.71
C ASP A 47 9.67 -3.84 -3.81
N VAL A 48 8.35 -3.73 -3.61
CA VAL A 48 7.43 -4.87 -3.69
C VAL A 48 7.45 -5.48 -5.09
N LEU A 49 7.45 -4.66 -6.14
CA LEU A 49 7.50 -5.15 -7.52
C LEU A 49 8.84 -5.81 -7.85
N ASP A 50 9.96 -5.27 -7.39
CA ASP A 50 11.27 -5.87 -7.59
C ASP A 50 11.39 -7.22 -6.86
N ARG A 51 10.80 -7.34 -5.66
CA ARG A 51 10.70 -8.62 -4.95
C ARG A 51 9.76 -9.60 -5.67
N ALA A 52 8.58 -9.16 -6.10
CA ALA A 52 7.61 -9.99 -6.81
C ALA A 52 8.18 -10.57 -8.12
N LYS A 53 8.94 -9.77 -8.89
CA LYS A 53 9.65 -10.21 -10.11
C LYS A 53 10.70 -11.26 -9.81
N LYS A 54 11.44 -11.09 -8.71
CA LYS A 54 12.49 -12.03 -8.29
C LYS A 54 11.90 -13.38 -7.87
N ASP A 55 10.75 -13.35 -7.20
CA ASP A 55 10.10 -14.55 -6.68
C ASP A 55 9.31 -15.29 -7.77
N ASN A 56 8.81 -14.60 -8.80
CA ASN A 56 7.93 -15.18 -9.83
C ASN A 56 8.33 -14.84 -11.28
N PRO A 57 9.41 -15.42 -11.83
CA PRO A 57 9.69 -15.26 -13.26
C PRO A 57 8.70 -16.01 -14.18
N GLY A 58 7.70 -16.74 -13.66
CA GLY A 58 6.69 -17.41 -14.48
C GLY A 58 5.76 -18.42 -13.77
N SER A 59 5.28 -18.13 -12.56
CA SER A 59 4.39 -19.03 -11.81
C SER A 59 3.12 -18.33 -11.31
N ASP A 60 1.99 -19.05 -11.37
CA ASP A 60 0.68 -18.63 -10.85
C ASP A 60 0.61 -18.59 -9.31
N PHE A 61 1.66 -19.04 -8.60
CA PHE A 61 1.73 -19.08 -7.13
C PHE A 61 2.52 -17.91 -6.56
N ALA A 62 2.12 -16.68 -6.92
CA ALA A 62 2.82 -15.50 -6.43
C ALA A 62 2.81 -15.44 -4.89
N ILE A 63 3.99 -15.61 -4.29
CA ILE A 63 4.21 -15.48 -2.84
C ILE A 63 3.88 -14.06 -2.37
N ILE A 64 4.16 -13.08 -3.23
CA ILE A 64 3.90 -11.66 -3.02
C ILE A 64 2.69 -11.24 -3.85
N ASN A 65 1.68 -10.68 -3.19
CA ASN A 65 0.55 -10.03 -3.84
C ASN A 65 0.70 -8.51 -3.71
N PRO A 66 1.17 -7.80 -4.76
CA PRO A 66 1.46 -6.37 -4.68
C PRO A 66 0.26 -5.52 -4.24
N ALA A 67 -0.95 -5.87 -4.68
CA ALA A 67 -2.17 -5.12 -4.35
C ALA A 67 -2.46 -5.08 -2.85
N GLU A 68 -2.12 -6.15 -2.13
CA GLU A 68 -2.31 -6.23 -0.67
C GLU A 68 -1.07 -5.74 0.09
N GLU A 69 0.13 -6.07 -0.41
CA GLU A 69 1.37 -5.81 0.32
C GLU A 69 1.75 -4.33 0.33
N ILE A 70 1.57 -3.60 -0.78
CA ILE A 70 1.92 -2.17 -0.89
C ILE A 70 1.16 -1.32 0.17
N PRO A 71 -0.19 -1.33 0.24
CA PRO A 71 -0.91 -0.53 1.24
C PRO A 71 -0.62 -0.98 2.67
N THR A 72 -0.39 -2.29 2.89
CA THR A 72 -0.03 -2.82 4.21
C THR A 72 1.33 -2.30 4.68
N LEU A 73 2.36 -2.37 3.82
CA LEU A 73 3.68 -1.83 4.12
C LEU A 73 3.66 -0.33 4.32
N PHE A 74 2.86 0.40 3.53
CA PHE A 74 2.70 1.83 3.71
C PHE A 74 2.20 2.18 5.12
N LEU A 75 1.13 1.53 5.58
CA LEU A 75 0.58 1.74 6.93
C LEU A 75 1.57 1.33 8.03
N ARG A 76 2.28 0.22 7.84
CA ARG A 76 3.23 -0.29 8.82
C ARG A 76 4.47 0.59 8.95
N GLU A 77 5.10 0.93 7.83
CA GLU A 77 6.38 1.66 7.84
C GLU A 77 6.22 3.11 8.27
N LEU A 78 5.14 3.77 7.82
CA LEU A 78 4.94 5.20 8.08
C LEU A 78 4.23 5.47 9.40
N TYR A 79 3.33 4.58 9.81
CA TYR A 79 2.46 4.82 10.96
C TYR A 79 2.56 3.75 12.05
N GLY A 80 3.35 2.69 11.84
CA GLY A 80 3.44 1.57 12.79
C GLY A 80 2.13 0.78 12.91
N ILE A 81 1.26 0.84 11.90
CA ILE A 81 -0.06 0.21 11.92
C ILE A 81 0.03 -1.16 11.25
N GLU A 82 -0.45 -2.20 11.93
CA GLU A 82 -0.56 -3.56 11.38
C GLU A 82 -2.01 -3.87 10.97
N PRO A 83 -2.41 -3.55 9.72
CA PRO A 83 -3.82 -3.64 9.30
C PRO A 83 -4.35 -5.07 9.35
N ASN A 84 -3.53 -6.08 9.04
CA ASN A 84 -3.95 -7.49 9.11
C ASN A 84 -4.32 -7.93 10.52
N TYR A 85 -3.58 -7.44 11.52
CA TYR A 85 -3.95 -7.68 12.91
C TYR A 85 -5.28 -7.01 13.24
N ILE A 86 -5.47 -5.76 12.81
CA ILE A 86 -6.67 -5.00 13.16
C ILE A 86 -7.91 -5.56 12.46
N ILE A 87 -7.84 -5.86 11.16
CA ILE A 87 -8.93 -6.47 10.38
C ILE A 87 -9.38 -7.79 11.01
N LYS A 88 -8.45 -8.63 11.50
CA LYS A 88 -8.78 -9.89 12.19
C LYS A 88 -9.59 -9.69 13.48
N HIS A 89 -9.48 -8.52 14.10
CA HIS A 89 -10.15 -8.19 15.35
C HIS A 89 -11.37 -7.27 15.16
N THR A 90 -11.57 -6.71 13.97
CA THR A 90 -12.77 -5.97 13.58
C THR A 90 -13.92 -6.93 13.36
N LYS A 91 -14.91 -6.95 14.27
CA LYS A 91 -16.06 -7.87 14.21
C LYS A 91 -17.38 -7.17 13.94
N THR A 92 -17.41 -5.86 14.16
CA THR A 92 -18.60 -5.03 14.02
C THR A 92 -18.30 -3.79 13.18
N ASP A 93 -19.34 -3.15 12.66
CA ASP A 93 -19.22 -1.87 11.95
C ASP A 93 -18.61 -0.79 12.86
N ALA A 94 -18.94 -0.82 14.17
CA ALA A 94 -18.37 0.08 15.15
C ALA A 94 -16.85 -0.10 15.31
N ASP A 95 -16.36 -1.34 15.29
CA ASP A 95 -14.92 -1.62 15.30
C ASP A 95 -14.25 -1.08 14.04
N GLY A 96 -14.92 -1.21 12.89
CA GLY A 96 -14.42 -0.69 11.61
C GLY A 96 -14.28 0.83 11.64
N GLN A 97 -15.30 1.54 12.13
CA GLN A 97 -15.25 3.00 12.29
C GLN A 97 -14.18 3.44 13.29
N ALA A 98 -14.03 2.70 14.40
CA ALA A 98 -12.98 2.98 15.39
C ALA A 98 -11.58 2.80 14.79
N PHE A 99 -11.39 1.81 13.90
CA PHE A 99 -10.13 1.61 13.20
C PHE A 99 -9.81 2.74 12.22
N LEU A 100 -10.78 3.17 11.41
CA LEU A 100 -10.60 4.31 10.49
C LEU A 100 -10.24 5.59 11.25
N GLU A 101 -10.91 5.85 12.37
CA GLU A 101 -10.60 7.00 13.24
C GLU A 101 -9.20 6.90 13.87
N TYR A 102 -8.76 5.69 14.25
CA TYR A 102 -7.39 5.45 14.73
C TYR A 102 -6.34 5.78 13.66
N ILE A 103 -6.54 5.34 12.42
CA ILE A 103 -5.66 5.69 11.30
C ILE A 103 -5.62 7.20 11.11
N ARG A 104 -6.79 7.86 11.06
CA ARG A 104 -6.91 9.31 10.88
C ARG A 104 -6.10 10.08 11.92
N ARG A 105 -6.30 9.76 13.21
CA ARG A 105 -5.57 10.41 14.32
C ARG A 105 -4.07 10.14 14.29
N THR A 106 -3.66 8.95 13.88
CA THR A 106 -2.24 8.59 13.79
C THR A 106 -1.55 9.39 12.68
N ARG A 107 -2.22 9.54 11.53
CA ARG A 107 -1.76 10.40 10.43
C ARG A 107 -1.65 11.85 10.87
N GLU A 108 -2.69 12.40 11.50
CA GLU A 108 -2.66 13.79 11.99
C GLU A 108 -1.46 14.05 12.90
N LYS A 109 -1.19 13.16 13.87
CA LYS A 109 -0.04 13.30 14.76
C LYS A 109 1.30 13.26 14.02
N ALA A 110 1.44 12.40 13.03
CA ALA A 110 2.68 12.26 12.26
C ALA A 110 2.96 13.50 11.38
N HIS A 111 1.91 14.16 10.89
CA HIS A 111 2.01 15.36 10.03
C HIS A 111 2.10 16.68 10.82
N LEU A 112 1.94 16.64 12.14
CA LEU A 112 2.06 17.82 13.02
C LEU A 112 3.52 18.09 13.49
N ILE A 113 4.47 17.24 13.09
CA ILE A 113 5.90 17.31 13.41
C ILE A 113 6.65 17.90 12.23
#